data_AF-W9WEU6-F1
#
_entry.id   AF-W9WEU6-F1
#
_cell.length_a   1.000
_cell.length_b   1.000
_cell.length_c   1.000
_cell.angle_alpha   90.00
_cell.angle_beta   90.00
_cell.angle_gamma   90.00
#
_symmetry.space_group_name_H-M   'P 1'
#
loop_
_entity.id
_entity.type
_entity.pdbx_description
1 polymer ?
#
loop_
_entity_poly.entity_id
_entity_poly.type
_entity_poly.pdbx_seq_one_letter_code
_entity_poly.pdbx_strand_id
1 'polypeptide(L)'
;MDSDASPTDSLVMAVYNLSYQGTDWDRREFPASHAPPPTLKGRFLARYGRKVPHTEHIRAMNLLIQAKGGLEEVKLIGIAEMIWLWSLNNCTTLIQPPSFPLLKTYETLLIDYTNTVNLSVRTGTFGSLGSGFLVLPTHDDVGQLRELLLCAAAVTVELSQLAPGHESTREWRQLLKVARATHHQILNVPQDIPMSVAGSEEERLIFSISRLGALLYDDMVIYPQRDTSEIKPRLANLLRRTLTEKFLKFIPGGGREEYRPLILWTLVLGCIGATFTADRQWFVAQLHERSTQLGLGKFSDFKSTMSNYLWFENMDEPAWRAWSEGEDAIHVEDQDKQEHEREDGDDDKDSKGPGAGFV
;
A
#
# COMPACT_ATOMS: atom_id res chain seq x y z
N MET A 1 23.98 -40.64 -16.22
CA MET A 1 23.40 -39.29 -16.11
C MET A 1 24.36 -38.53 -15.23
N ASP A 2 25.10 -37.58 -15.80
CA ASP A 2 26.08 -36.79 -15.03
C ASP A 2 25.34 -35.99 -13.96
N SER A 3 25.70 -36.21 -12.70
CA SER A 3 25.15 -35.49 -11.55
C SER A 3 25.55 -34.01 -11.52
N ASP A 4 26.48 -33.60 -12.39
CA ASP A 4 27.05 -32.25 -12.45
C ASP A 4 26.58 -31.43 -13.67
N ALA A 5 25.62 -31.94 -14.46
CA ALA A 5 25.11 -31.21 -15.61
C ALA A 5 24.23 -30.04 -15.16
N SER A 6 24.73 -28.81 -15.31
CA SER A 6 23.97 -27.58 -15.06
C SER A 6 22.65 -27.58 -15.86
N PRO A 7 21.50 -27.20 -15.26
CA PRO A 7 20.23 -27.15 -15.96
C PRO A 7 20.28 -26.28 -17.22
N THR A 8 19.74 -26.80 -18.33
CA THR A 8 19.62 -26.03 -19.57
C THR A 8 18.54 -24.95 -19.45
N ASP A 9 18.71 -23.83 -20.14
CA ASP A 9 17.72 -22.75 -20.17
C ASP A 9 16.37 -23.22 -20.73
N SER A 10 16.41 -24.14 -21.69
CA SER A 10 15.22 -24.77 -22.26
C SER A 10 14.43 -25.56 -21.21
N LEU A 11 15.13 -26.27 -20.30
CA LEU A 11 14.47 -26.96 -19.20
C LEU A 11 13.84 -25.97 -18.21
N VAL A 12 14.57 -24.91 -17.84
CA VAL A 12 14.04 -23.83 -16.99
C VAL A 12 12.78 -23.22 -17.61
N MET A 13 12.81 -22.92 -18.91
CA MET A 13 11.66 -22.37 -19.64
C MET A 13 10.48 -23.36 -19.71
N ALA A 14 10.73 -24.65 -19.91
CA ALA A 14 9.69 -25.67 -19.92
C ALA A 14 8.97 -25.76 -18.57
N VAL A 15 9.71 -25.80 -17.45
CA VAL A 15 9.12 -25.83 -16.11
C VAL A 15 8.41 -24.52 -15.77
N TYR A 16 8.94 -23.36 -16.23
CA TYR A 16 8.25 -22.09 -16.13
C TYR A 16 6.87 -22.13 -16.83
N ASN A 17 6.80 -22.65 -18.06
CA ASN A 17 5.53 -22.75 -18.79
C ASN A 17 4.54 -23.67 -18.05
N LEU A 18 5.01 -24.79 -17.49
CA LEU A 18 4.16 -25.67 -16.66
C LEU A 18 3.66 -24.99 -15.37
N SER A 19 4.44 -24.05 -14.82
CA SER A 19 4.09 -23.34 -13.59
C SER A 19 2.94 -22.35 -13.78
N TYR A 20 2.85 -21.67 -14.93
CA TYR A 20 1.92 -20.54 -15.14
C TYR A 20 0.93 -20.73 -16.30
N GLN A 21 1.18 -21.66 -17.23
CA GLN A 21 0.32 -21.86 -18.41
C GLN A 21 -0.55 -23.12 -18.29
N GLY A 22 -0.11 -24.13 -17.54
CA GLY A 22 -0.79 -25.42 -17.40
C GLY A 22 -2.04 -25.46 -16.51
N THR A 23 -2.39 -24.34 -15.88
CA THR A 23 -3.44 -24.25 -14.86
C THR A 23 -4.66 -23.45 -15.31
N ASP A 24 -5.75 -23.63 -14.57
CA ASP A 24 -6.99 -22.88 -14.74
C ASP A 24 -6.84 -21.39 -14.42
N TRP A 25 -7.84 -20.64 -14.87
CA TRP A 25 -7.97 -19.21 -14.60
C TRP A 25 -8.84 -18.99 -13.37
N ASP A 26 -8.44 -18.04 -12.52
CA ASP A 26 -9.33 -17.48 -11.52
C ASP A 26 -10.44 -16.70 -12.21
N ARG A 27 -11.67 -17.21 -12.08
CA ARG A 27 -12.88 -16.64 -12.68
C ARG A 27 -13.68 -15.77 -11.73
N ARG A 28 -13.22 -15.60 -10.49
CA ARG A 28 -13.89 -14.73 -9.53
C ARG A 28 -13.88 -13.29 -10.04
N GLU A 29 -14.99 -12.61 -9.85
CA GLU A 29 -15.11 -11.19 -10.16
C GLU A 29 -15.30 -10.44 -8.84
N PHE A 30 -14.52 -9.39 -8.67
CA PHE A 30 -14.58 -8.53 -7.50
C PHE A 30 -14.93 -7.12 -7.97
N PRO A 31 -15.80 -6.41 -7.26
CA PRO A 31 -16.01 -4.99 -7.51
C PRO A 31 -14.69 -4.23 -7.31
N ALA A 32 -14.42 -3.24 -8.16
CA ALA A 32 -13.23 -2.40 -8.02
C ALA A 32 -13.41 -1.44 -6.84
N SER A 33 -12.39 -1.31 -5.99
CA SER A 33 -12.40 -0.35 -4.87
C SER A 33 -12.00 1.07 -5.30
N HIS A 34 -11.33 1.21 -6.44
CA HIS A 34 -10.88 2.47 -7.01
C HIS A 34 -10.74 2.37 -8.53
N ALA A 35 -10.61 3.51 -9.22
CA ALA A 35 -10.36 3.52 -10.66
C ALA A 35 -8.98 2.89 -10.98
N PRO A 36 -8.85 2.14 -12.10
CA PRO A 36 -7.60 1.49 -12.44
C PRO A 36 -6.50 2.52 -12.77
N PRO A 37 -5.28 2.40 -12.20
CA PRO A 37 -4.19 3.32 -12.52
C PRO A 37 -3.62 3.05 -13.92
N PRO A 38 -2.91 4.02 -14.53
CA PRO A 38 -2.27 3.85 -15.84
C PRO A 38 -1.32 2.64 -15.90
N THR A 39 -0.60 2.37 -14.80
CA THR A 39 0.36 1.28 -14.66
C THR A 39 -0.27 -0.10 -14.85
N LEU A 40 -1.57 -0.27 -14.56
CA LEU A 40 -2.26 -1.55 -14.69
C LEU A 40 -2.22 -2.08 -16.13
N LYS A 41 -2.38 -1.20 -17.13
CA LYS A 41 -2.28 -1.55 -18.56
C LYS A 41 -0.85 -1.92 -18.96
N GLY A 42 0.14 -1.32 -18.31
CA GLY A 42 1.57 -1.60 -18.50
C GLY A 42 2.04 -2.95 -17.94
N ARG A 43 1.16 -3.70 -17.26
CA ARG A 43 1.48 -5.02 -16.71
C ARG A 43 1.01 -6.13 -17.63
N PHE A 44 1.85 -7.16 -17.77
CA PHE A 44 1.47 -8.46 -18.32
C PHE A 44 0.27 -9.09 -17.58
N LEU A 45 0.01 -8.64 -16.34
CA LEU A 45 -1.15 -8.99 -15.53
C LEU A 45 -2.50 -8.63 -16.14
N ALA A 46 -2.57 -7.62 -17.02
CA ALA A 46 -3.82 -7.28 -17.69
C ALA A 46 -4.38 -8.51 -18.43
N ARG A 47 -3.50 -9.35 -18.97
CA ARG A 47 -3.84 -10.55 -19.72
C ARG A 47 -3.67 -11.85 -18.94
N TYR A 48 -2.68 -11.93 -18.04
CA TYR A 48 -2.31 -13.19 -17.37
C TYR A 48 -2.45 -13.19 -15.85
N GLY A 49 -2.83 -12.07 -15.23
CA GLY A 49 -2.89 -11.95 -13.76
C GLY A 49 -3.98 -12.78 -13.08
N ARG A 50 -4.80 -13.49 -13.86
CA ARG A 50 -5.80 -14.46 -13.37
C ARG A 50 -5.29 -15.91 -13.46
N LYS A 51 -4.07 -16.16 -13.93
CA LYS A 51 -3.52 -17.52 -13.93
C LYS A 51 -3.19 -17.94 -12.50
N VAL A 52 -3.74 -19.08 -12.07
CA VAL A 52 -3.42 -19.67 -10.77
C VAL A 52 -2.11 -20.43 -10.90
N PRO A 53 -1.04 -20.07 -10.20
CA PRO A 53 0.24 -20.75 -10.39
C PRO A 53 0.27 -22.15 -9.76
N HIS A 54 1.00 -23.09 -10.36
CA HIS A 54 1.20 -24.44 -9.81
C HIS A 54 2.40 -24.47 -8.85
N THR A 55 2.15 -24.64 -7.55
CA THR A 55 3.16 -24.54 -6.48
C THR A 55 4.33 -25.49 -6.66
N GLU A 56 4.09 -26.74 -7.03
CA GLU A 56 5.15 -27.75 -7.20
C GLU A 56 6.09 -27.41 -8.37
N HIS A 57 5.55 -26.84 -9.45
CA HIS A 57 6.38 -26.45 -10.60
C HIS A 57 7.15 -25.16 -10.30
N ILE A 58 6.59 -24.22 -9.53
CA ILE A 58 7.35 -23.07 -9.02
C ILE A 58 8.52 -23.55 -8.17
N ARG A 59 8.27 -24.49 -7.25
CA ARG A 59 9.32 -25.05 -6.41
C ARG A 59 10.42 -25.71 -7.24
N ALA A 60 10.05 -26.54 -8.22
CA ALA A 60 10.99 -27.16 -9.13
C ALA A 60 11.79 -26.13 -9.94
N MET A 61 11.13 -25.09 -10.45
CA MET A 61 11.77 -23.99 -11.18
C MET A 61 12.82 -23.27 -10.31
N ASN A 62 12.47 -22.96 -9.06
CA ASN A 62 13.40 -22.29 -8.13
C ASN A 62 14.64 -23.15 -7.84
N LEU A 63 14.46 -24.47 -7.69
CA LEU A 63 15.59 -25.41 -7.52
C LEU A 63 16.49 -25.46 -8.76
N LEU A 64 15.91 -25.47 -9.97
CA LEU A 64 16.69 -25.43 -11.21
C LEU A 64 17.49 -24.14 -11.34
N ILE A 65 16.88 -22.99 -11.02
CA ILE A 65 17.55 -21.69 -11.04
C ILE A 65 18.70 -21.66 -10.02
N GLN A 66 18.46 -22.17 -8.81
CA GLN A 66 19.50 -22.26 -7.79
C GLN A 66 20.66 -23.16 -8.23
N ALA A 67 20.38 -24.34 -8.78
CA ALA A 67 21.38 -25.25 -9.33
C ALA A 67 22.17 -24.64 -10.50
N LYS A 68 21.58 -23.67 -11.20
CA LYS A 68 22.24 -22.91 -12.28
C LYS A 68 23.12 -21.78 -11.76
N GLY A 69 23.02 -21.40 -10.49
CA GLY A 69 23.76 -20.28 -9.90
C GLY A 69 22.96 -18.97 -9.80
N GLY A 70 21.65 -19.00 -10.08
CA GLY A 70 20.75 -17.85 -9.98
C GLY A 70 20.17 -17.41 -11.32
N LEU A 71 19.29 -16.40 -11.28
CA LEU A 71 18.57 -15.90 -12.47
C LEU A 71 19.50 -15.27 -13.52
N GLU A 72 20.58 -14.64 -13.08
CA GLU A 72 21.59 -14.01 -13.97
C GLU A 72 22.33 -15.02 -14.84
N GLU A 73 22.28 -16.31 -14.48
CA GLU A 73 22.86 -17.39 -15.29
C GLU A 73 21.92 -17.92 -16.37
N VAL A 74 20.64 -17.54 -16.36
CA VAL A 74 19.72 -17.82 -17.48
C VAL A 74 20.04 -16.86 -18.63
N LYS A 75 20.68 -17.38 -19.69
CA LYS A 75 21.16 -16.60 -20.85
C LYS A 75 20.12 -16.47 -21.96
N LEU A 76 19.06 -17.28 -21.93
CA LEU A 76 17.94 -17.16 -22.86
C LEU A 76 17.26 -15.80 -22.66
N ILE A 77 17.34 -14.97 -23.70
CA ILE A 77 16.96 -13.55 -23.68
C ILE A 77 15.53 -13.37 -23.19
N GLY A 78 15.35 -12.49 -22.21
CA GLY A 78 14.04 -12.12 -21.64
C GLY A 78 13.46 -13.13 -20.64
N ILE A 79 13.99 -14.35 -20.57
CA ILE A 79 13.45 -15.39 -19.66
C ILE A 79 13.74 -15.08 -18.20
N ALA A 80 14.95 -14.60 -17.88
CA ALA A 80 15.30 -14.19 -16.53
C ALA A 80 14.35 -13.09 -16.00
N GLU A 81 14.14 -12.03 -16.79
CA GLU A 81 13.22 -10.93 -16.46
C GLU A 81 11.78 -11.43 -16.34
N MET A 82 11.32 -12.30 -17.23
CA MET A 82 9.99 -12.88 -17.16
C MET A 82 9.78 -13.69 -15.89
N ILE A 83 10.71 -14.59 -15.53
CA ILE A 83 10.65 -15.38 -14.30
C ILE A 83 10.66 -14.46 -13.08
N TRP A 84 11.56 -13.46 -13.06
CA TRP A 84 11.65 -12.49 -11.99
C TRP A 84 10.33 -11.73 -11.78
N LEU A 85 9.71 -11.23 -12.85
CA LEU A 85 8.43 -10.52 -12.79
C LEU A 85 7.30 -11.40 -12.25
N TRP A 86 7.23 -12.66 -12.68
CA TRP A 86 6.22 -13.60 -12.20
C TRP A 86 6.43 -13.98 -10.73
N SER A 87 7.68 -14.19 -10.33
CA SER A 87 8.02 -14.41 -8.93
C SER A 87 7.64 -13.21 -8.07
N LEU A 88 7.95 -11.99 -8.54
CA LEU A 88 7.58 -10.76 -7.85
C LEU A 88 6.06 -10.67 -7.67
N ASN A 89 5.26 -10.99 -8.70
CA ASN A 89 3.79 -10.99 -8.59
C ASN A 89 3.27 -11.94 -7.50
N ASN A 90 3.83 -13.16 -7.44
CA ASN A 90 3.44 -14.14 -6.43
C ASN A 90 3.83 -13.66 -5.03
N CYS A 91 5.06 -13.17 -4.86
CA CYS A 91 5.53 -12.61 -3.60
C CYS A 91 4.66 -11.43 -3.15
N THR A 92 4.29 -10.52 -4.05
CA THR A 92 3.36 -9.41 -3.76
C THR A 92 2.01 -9.95 -3.28
N THR A 93 1.41 -10.87 -4.04
CA THR A 93 0.11 -11.49 -3.70
C THR A 93 0.15 -12.18 -2.33
N LEU A 94 1.27 -12.81 -1.98
CA LEU A 94 1.44 -13.48 -0.71
C LEU A 94 1.92 -12.55 0.42
N ILE A 95 2.29 -11.30 0.11
CA ILE A 95 2.89 -10.32 1.03
C ILE A 95 4.19 -10.89 1.64
N GLN A 96 5.02 -11.46 0.79
CA GLN A 96 6.28 -12.12 1.14
C GLN A 96 7.47 -11.43 0.49
N PRO A 97 8.68 -11.50 1.08
CA PRO A 97 9.89 -11.01 0.43
C PRO A 97 10.08 -11.62 -0.96
N PRO A 98 10.68 -10.90 -1.92
CA PRO A 98 11.00 -11.43 -3.23
C PRO A 98 11.83 -12.72 -3.16
N SER A 99 11.46 -13.76 -3.90
CA SER A 99 12.21 -15.02 -3.94
C SER A 99 13.58 -14.90 -4.62
N PHE A 100 13.78 -13.83 -5.37
CA PHE A 100 15.01 -13.56 -6.10
C PHE A 100 15.49 -12.15 -5.81
N PRO A 101 16.80 -11.89 -5.85
CA PRO A 101 17.33 -10.54 -5.76
C PRO A 101 16.89 -9.71 -6.98
N LEU A 102 17.05 -8.39 -6.85
CA LEU A 102 16.84 -7.48 -7.96
C LEU A 102 17.82 -7.81 -9.10
N LEU A 103 17.34 -7.90 -10.33
CA LEU A 103 18.21 -8.12 -11.48
C LEU A 103 19.16 -6.94 -11.65
N LYS A 104 20.41 -7.19 -12.08
CA LYS A 104 21.45 -6.15 -12.17
C LYS A 104 21.02 -4.92 -12.96
N THR A 105 20.31 -5.11 -14.08
CA THR A 105 19.79 -4.00 -14.88
C THR A 105 18.78 -3.13 -14.14
N TYR A 106 17.95 -3.72 -13.27
CA TYR A 106 17.01 -2.99 -12.44
C TYR A 106 17.70 -2.32 -11.25
N GLU A 107 18.71 -2.98 -10.69
CA GLU A 107 19.52 -2.45 -9.59
C GLU A 107 20.27 -1.19 -10.01
N THR A 108 21.01 -1.22 -11.13
CA THR A 108 21.70 -0.03 -11.64
C THR A 108 20.72 1.12 -11.91
N LEU A 109 19.58 0.81 -12.54
CA LEU A 109 18.56 1.80 -12.84
C LEU A 109 17.99 2.43 -11.56
N LEU A 110 17.70 1.62 -10.54
CA LEU A 110 17.17 2.11 -9.27
C LEU A 110 18.20 2.96 -8.53
N ILE A 111 19.48 2.57 -8.51
CA ILE A 111 20.55 3.35 -7.88
C ILE A 111 20.64 4.73 -8.52
N ASP A 112 20.70 4.81 -9.85
CA ASP A 112 20.77 6.08 -10.57
C ASP A 112 19.54 6.95 -10.31
N TYR A 113 18.36 6.33 -10.27
CA TYR A 113 17.10 7.00 -9.96
C TYR A 113 17.08 7.56 -8.52
N THR A 114 17.40 6.73 -7.53
CA THR A 114 17.48 7.13 -6.12
C THR A 114 18.49 8.26 -5.92
N ASN A 115 19.64 8.22 -6.59
CA ASN A 115 20.64 9.29 -6.54
C ASN A 115 20.07 10.63 -7.06
N THR A 116 19.29 10.58 -8.14
CA THR A 116 18.62 11.74 -8.71
C THR A 116 17.59 12.32 -7.74
N VAL A 117 16.73 11.47 -7.17
CA VAL A 117 15.75 11.87 -6.16
C VAL A 117 16.43 12.49 -4.94
N ASN A 118 17.47 11.86 -4.42
CA ASN A 118 18.23 12.38 -3.27
C ASN A 118 18.90 13.73 -3.56
N LEU A 119 19.37 13.95 -4.79
CA LEU A 119 19.88 15.26 -5.20
C LEU A 119 18.77 16.32 -5.24
N SER A 120 17.59 15.97 -5.76
CA SER A 120 16.44 16.89 -5.77
C SER A 120 16.00 17.28 -4.36
N VAL A 121 16.00 16.33 -3.42
CA VAL A 121 15.70 16.59 -2.00
C VAL A 121 16.73 17.54 -1.40
N ARG A 122 18.03 17.27 -1.58
CA ARG A 122 19.11 18.12 -1.05
C ARG A 122 19.12 19.54 -1.63
N THR A 123 18.73 19.69 -2.89
CA THR A 123 18.70 20.99 -3.59
C THR A 123 17.38 21.75 -3.40
N GLY A 124 16.41 21.19 -2.67
CA GLY A 124 15.10 21.80 -2.47
C GLY A 124 14.23 21.86 -3.73
N THR A 125 14.54 21.04 -4.74
CA THR A 125 13.77 20.95 -5.99
C THR A 125 12.80 19.76 -6.01
N PHE A 126 12.82 18.93 -4.95
CA PHE A 126 11.83 17.89 -4.74
C PHE A 126 10.46 18.55 -4.46
N GLY A 127 9.48 18.23 -5.29
CA GLY A 127 8.14 18.81 -5.21
C GLY A 127 7.40 18.50 -3.90
N SER A 128 6.12 18.89 -3.82
CA SER A 128 5.30 18.67 -2.62
C SER A 128 4.98 17.19 -2.36
N LEU A 129 4.76 16.40 -3.41
CA LEU A 129 4.43 14.98 -3.27
C LEU A 129 5.61 14.21 -2.65
N GLY A 130 5.35 13.50 -1.55
CA GLY A 130 6.36 12.78 -0.78
C GLY A 130 7.11 13.62 0.26
N SER A 131 6.94 14.94 0.28
CA SER A 131 7.57 15.80 1.30
C SER A 131 7.13 15.46 2.73
N GLY A 132 5.93 14.91 2.90
CA GLY A 132 5.43 14.42 4.18
C GLY A 132 6.26 13.27 4.78
N PHE A 133 7.03 12.52 3.97
CA PHE A 133 7.92 11.47 4.45
C PHE A 133 9.26 11.99 4.95
N LEU A 134 9.58 13.28 4.74
CA LEU A 134 10.83 13.86 5.22
C LEU A 134 10.91 13.90 6.76
N VAL A 135 9.77 13.75 7.44
CA VAL A 135 9.66 13.57 8.89
C VAL A 135 10.29 12.26 9.38
N LEU A 136 10.39 11.25 8.51
CA LEU A 136 10.99 9.97 8.87
C LEU A 136 12.50 10.12 9.06
N PRO A 137 13.09 9.39 10.03
CA PRO A 137 14.54 9.29 10.18
C PRO A 137 15.27 8.93 8.88
N THR A 138 16.52 9.39 8.76
CA THR A 138 17.37 9.13 7.58
C THR A 138 18.40 8.00 7.79
N HIS A 139 18.27 7.24 8.87
CA HIS A 139 19.20 6.17 9.26
C HIS A 139 18.47 4.83 9.40
N ASP A 140 19.23 3.75 9.37
CA ASP A 140 18.77 2.37 9.51
C ASP A 140 17.65 1.99 8.51
N ASP A 141 16.89 0.94 8.83
CA ASP A 141 15.80 0.43 7.99
C ASP A 141 14.69 1.47 7.74
N VAL A 142 14.51 2.41 8.68
CA VAL A 142 13.55 3.52 8.54
C VAL A 142 14.00 4.51 7.46
N GLY A 143 15.30 4.84 7.43
CA GLY A 143 15.92 5.64 6.39
C GLY A 143 15.83 4.97 5.02
N GLN A 144 16.05 3.65 4.96
CA GLN A 144 15.87 2.90 3.72
C GLN A 144 14.43 2.97 3.22
N LEU A 145 13.44 2.76 4.09
CA LEU A 145 12.03 2.87 3.73
C LEU A 145 11.67 4.29 3.26
N ARG A 146 12.19 5.32 3.93
CA ARG A 146 12.02 6.72 3.54
C ARG A 146 12.52 6.98 2.12
N GLU A 147 13.72 6.51 1.77
CA GLU A 147 14.26 6.68 0.40
C GLU A 147 13.38 6.00 -0.65
N LEU A 148 12.85 4.81 -0.33
CA LEU A 148 11.92 4.09 -1.22
C LEU A 148 10.59 4.83 -1.39
N LEU A 149 10.05 5.41 -0.31
CA LEU A 149 8.83 6.24 -0.35
C LEU A 149 9.03 7.52 -1.19
N LEU A 150 10.20 8.14 -1.11
CA LEU A 150 10.55 9.30 -1.95
C LEU A 150 10.68 8.90 -3.43
N CYS A 151 11.24 7.72 -3.72
CA CYS A 151 11.27 7.17 -5.08
C CYS A 151 9.85 6.89 -5.59
N ALA A 152 8.98 6.31 -4.76
CA ALA A 152 7.57 6.07 -5.09
C ALA A 152 6.82 7.39 -5.38
N ALA A 153 7.13 8.45 -4.63
CA ALA A 153 6.58 9.79 -4.88
C ALA A 153 7.08 10.35 -6.23
N ALA A 154 8.37 10.28 -6.51
CA ALA A 154 8.93 10.72 -7.79
C ALA A 154 8.30 9.95 -8.98
N VAL A 155 8.17 8.62 -8.85
CA VAL A 155 7.48 7.78 -9.84
C VAL A 155 6.03 8.24 -10.02
N THR A 156 5.32 8.55 -8.94
CA THR A 156 3.93 9.03 -9.00
C THR A 156 3.81 10.37 -9.71
N VAL A 157 4.74 11.31 -9.47
CA VAL A 157 4.78 12.60 -10.18
C VAL A 157 5.03 12.39 -11.67
N GLU A 158 5.99 11.53 -12.04
CA GLU A 158 6.24 11.22 -13.44
C GLU A 158 5.02 10.54 -14.09
N LEU A 159 4.32 9.66 -13.37
CA LEU A 159 3.09 9.03 -13.86
C LEU A 159 1.97 10.04 -14.15
N SER A 160 1.81 11.07 -13.32
CA SER A 160 0.76 12.09 -13.51
C SER A 160 1.04 13.05 -14.66
N GLN A 161 2.31 13.15 -15.09
CA GLN A 161 2.72 14.01 -16.21
C GLN A 161 2.61 13.33 -17.58
N LEU A 162 2.38 12.02 -17.62
CA LEU A 162 2.29 11.28 -18.88
C LEU A 162 0.96 11.59 -19.58
N ALA A 163 1.04 12.09 -20.81
CA ALA A 163 -0.15 12.32 -21.62
C ALA A 163 -0.79 11.00 -22.07
N PRO A 164 -2.08 10.99 -22.44
CA PRO A 164 -2.72 9.81 -23.05
C PRO A 164 -1.91 9.29 -24.25
N GLY A 165 -1.73 7.97 -24.37
CA GLY A 165 -1.01 7.33 -25.48
C GLY A 165 0.49 7.10 -25.26
N HIS A 166 1.03 7.44 -24.08
CA HIS A 166 2.45 7.22 -23.75
C HIS A 166 2.84 5.75 -23.52
N GLU A 167 1.89 4.81 -23.52
CA GLU A 167 2.14 3.41 -23.13
C GLU A 167 3.13 2.66 -24.04
N SER A 168 3.41 3.17 -25.24
CA SER A 168 4.40 2.62 -26.18
C SER A 168 5.77 3.30 -26.13
N THR A 169 5.95 4.35 -25.32
CA THR A 169 7.19 5.14 -25.32
C THR A 169 8.32 4.45 -24.53
N ARG A 170 9.56 4.90 -24.76
CA ARG A 170 10.73 4.38 -24.03
C ARG A 170 10.69 4.84 -22.57
N GLU A 171 10.27 6.08 -22.37
CA GLU A 171 10.10 6.77 -21.11
C GLU A 171 9.15 5.99 -20.21
N TRP A 172 7.99 5.58 -20.74
CA TRP A 172 7.05 4.71 -20.03
C TRP A 172 7.66 3.39 -19.59
N ARG A 173 8.37 2.70 -20.50
CA ARG A 173 9.02 1.42 -20.17
C ARG A 173 10.08 1.57 -19.09
N GLN A 174 10.85 2.66 -19.10
CA GLN A 174 11.85 2.93 -18.07
C GLN A 174 11.21 3.25 -16.73
N LEU A 175 10.18 4.10 -16.72
CA LEU A 175 9.42 4.41 -15.51
C LEU A 175 8.82 3.15 -14.88
N LEU A 176 8.24 2.25 -15.69
CA LEU A 176 7.75 0.96 -15.20
C LEU A 176 8.84 0.07 -14.61
N LYS A 177 10.07 0.12 -15.15
CA LYS A 177 11.19 -0.63 -14.55
C LYS A 177 11.59 -0.06 -13.20
N VAL A 178 11.64 1.27 -13.06
CA VAL A 178 11.87 1.94 -11.77
C VAL A 178 10.76 1.56 -10.79
N ALA A 179 9.49 1.73 -11.18
CA ALA A 179 8.33 1.36 -10.36
C ALA A 179 8.41 -0.10 -9.84
N ARG A 180 8.78 -1.05 -10.72
CA ARG A 180 8.99 -2.46 -10.36
C ARG A 180 10.15 -2.66 -9.39
N ALA A 181 11.26 -1.96 -9.61
CA ALA A 181 12.42 -2.04 -8.74
C ALA A 181 12.12 -1.45 -7.35
N THR A 182 11.45 -0.30 -7.29
CA THR A 182 10.99 0.33 -6.05
C THR A 182 10.03 -0.60 -5.30
N HIS A 183 9.01 -1.15 -5.96
CA HIS A 183 8.09 -2.11 -5.33
C HIS A 183 8.82 -3.35 -4.79
N HIS A 184 9.74 -3.91 -5.58
CA HIS A 184 10.56 -5.04 -5.15
C HIS A 184 11.32 -4.73 -3.86
N GLN A 185 11.95 -3.55 -3.78
CA GLN A 185 12.67 -3.15 -2.57
C GLN A 185 11.75 -2.91 -1.39
N ILE A 186 10.59 -2.24 -1.57
CA ILE A 186 9.59 -2.04 -0.50
C ILE A 186 9.10 -3.40 0.03
N LEU A 187 8.87 -4.38 -0.84
CA LEU A 187 8.46 -5.72 -0.46
C LEU A 187 9.56 -6.48 0.30
N ASN A 188 10.84 -6.22 -0.04
CA ASN A 188 12.01 -6.82 0.58
C ASN A 188 12.40 -6.19 1.93
N VAL A 189 11.94 -4.97 2.22
CA VAL A 189 12.12 -4.33 3.54
C VAL A 189 11.54 -5.24 4.64
N PRO A 190 12.24 -5.43 5.78
CA PRO A 190 11.79 -6.28 6.87
C PRO A 190 10.34 -5.99 7.30
N GLN A 191 9.61 -7.01 7.71
CA GLN A 191 8.23 -6.84 8.19
C GLN A 191 8.18 -6.11 9.55
N ASP A 192 9.23 -6.26 10.35
CA ASP A 192 9.41 -5.62 11.64
C ASP A 192 10.90 -5.35 11.86
N ILE A 193 11.22 -4.30 12.62
CA ILE A 193 12.58 -3.95 13.01
C ILE A 193 12.79 -4.37 14.46
N PRO A 194 13.91 -5.05 14.82
CA PRO A 194 14.23 -5.32 16.21
C PRO A 194 14.34 -4.04 17.06
N MET A 195 13.94 -4.09 18.33
CA MET A 195 14.12 -2.97 19.29
C MET A 195 15.57 -2.49 19.43
N SER A 196 16.56 -3.34 19.11
CA SER A 196 17.97 -2.97 19.15
C SER A 196 18.42 -2.11 17.97
N VAL A 197 17.63 -2.09 16.89
CA VAL A 197 17.91 -1.32 15.66
C VAL A 197 17.03 -0.08 15.61
N ALA A 198 15.78 -0.17 16.06
CA ALA A 198 14.94 1.00 16.14
C ALA A 198 15.30 1.88 17.36
N GLY A 199 15.38 3.19 17.16
CA GLY A 199 15.65 4.13 18.24
C GLY A 199 14.55 4.18 19.32
N SER A 200 13.33 3.79 18.97
CA SER A 200 12.20 3.68 19.90
C SER A 200 11.12 2.71 19.40
N GLU A 201 10.24 2.27 20.31
CA GLU A 201 9.06 1.46 19.91
C GLU A 201 8.08 2.27 19.05
N GLU A 202 8.04 3.60 19.18
CA GLU A 202 7.27 4.48 18.30
C GLU A 202 7.82 4.44 16.87
N GLU A 203 9.14 4.54 16.69
CA GLU A 203 9.76 4.45 15.36
C GLU A 203 9.55 3.09 14.70
N ARG A 204 9.56 1.98 15.46
CA ARG A 204 9.17 0.66 14.95
C ARG A 204 7.75 0.65 14.41
N LEU A 205 6.84 1.25 15.17
CA LEU A 205 5.43 1.29 14.80
C LEU A 205 5.22 2.14 13.54
N ILE A 206 5.85 3.32 13.49
CA ILE A 206 5.84 4.19 12.32
C ILE A 206 6.43 3.48 11.11
N PHE A 207 7.53 2.76 11.26
CA PHE A 207 8.07 1.93 10.20
C PHE A 207 7.06 0.91 9.69
N SER A 208 6.46 0.11 10.59
CA SER A 208 5.52 -0.94 10.22
C SER A 208 4.27 -0.39 9.50
N ILE A 209 3.67 0.68 10.02
CA ILE A 209 2.50 1.30 9.36
C ILE A 209 2.87 1.98 8.05
N SER A 210 4.04 2.65 7.98
CA SER A 210 4.52 3.29 6.74
C SER A 210 4.77 2.25 5.66
N ARG A 211 5.35 1.11 6.03
CA ARG A 211 5.63 0.00 5.12
C ARG A 211 4.33 -0.64 4.61
N LEU A 212 3.34 -0.86 5.48
CA LEU A 212 2.03 -1.38 5.08
C LEU A 212 1.26 -0.37 4.21
N GLY A 213 1.32 0.92 4.54
CA GLY A 213 0.79 2.00 3.72
C GLY A 213 1.46 2.05 2.34
N ALA A 214 2.78 1.92 2.27
CA ALA A 214 3.52 1.86 1.01
C ALA A 214 3.05 0.69 0.13
N LEU A 215 2.86 -0.49 0.70
CA LEU A 215 2.35 -1.65 -0.05
C LEU A 215 0.89 -1.48 -0.51
N LEU A 216 0.03 -0.87 0.32
CA LEU A 216 -1.34 -0.54 -0.08
C LEU A 216 -1.34 0.44 -1.25
N TYR A 217 -0.54 1.50 -1.16
CA TYR A 217 -0.40 2.49 -2.22
C TYR A 217 0.18 1.87 -3.50
N ASP A 218 1.22 1.04 -3.38
CA ASP A 218 1.78 0.30 -4.50
C ASP A 218 0.71 -0.53 -5.20
N ASP A 219 -0.15 -1.25 -4.46
CA ASP A 219 -1.23 -2.01 -5.06
C ASP A 219 -2.33 -1.15 -5.70
N MET A 220 -2.48 0.10 -5.28
CA MET A 220 -3.47 1.02 -5.83
C MET A 220 -2.96 1.79 -7.07
N VAL A 221 -1.64 2.05 -7.13
CA VAL A 221 -1.06 2.99 -8.09
C VAL A 221 0.19 2.44 -8.80
N ILE A 222 1.24 2.07 -8.08
CA ILE A 222 2.56 1.81 -8.70
C ILE A 222 2.66 0.40 -9.29
N TYR A 223 2.24 -0.61 -8.53
CA TYR A 223 2.33 -2.03 -8.86
C TYR A 223 1.02 -2.80 -8.60
N PRO A 224 -0.09 -2.43 -9.29
CA PRO A 224 -1.43 -2.88 -8.94
C PRO A 224 -1.71 -4.34 -9.28
N GLN A 225 -2.07 -5.16 -8.30
CA GLN A 225 -2.54 -6.53 -8.51
C GLN A 225 -4.01 -6.55 -8.95
N ARG A 226 -4.47 -7.70 -9.43
CA ARG A 226 -5.90 -7.93 -9.67
C ARG A 226 -6.63 -8.05 -8.35
N ASP A 227 -7.86 -7.56 -8.27
CA ASP A 227 -8.66 -7.62 -7.03
C ASP A 227 -8.95 -9.06 -6.56
N THR A 228 -8.90 -10.04 -7.48
CA THR A 228 -8.96 -11.48 -7.15
C THR A 228 -7.82 -11.96 -6.25
N SER A 229 -6.71 -11.21 -6.16
CA SER A 229 -5.61 -11.51 -5.24
C SER A 229 -5.96 -11.26 -3.77
N GLU A 230 -7.01 -10.47 -3.50
CA GLU A 230 -7.45 -10.06 -2.15
C GLU A 230 -6.31 -9.42 -1.32
N ILE A 231 -5.30 -8.86 -1.98
CA ILE A 231 -4.15 -8.26 -1.30
C ILE A 231 -4.53 -7.01 -0.50
N LYS A 232 -5.38 -6.11 -1.04
CA LYS A 232 -5.77 -4.88 -0.33
C LYS A 232 -6.53 -5.18 0.97
N PRO A 233 -7.58 -6.05 0.97
CA PRO A 233 -8.22 -6.49 2.20
C PRO A 233 -7.25 -7.05 3.25
N ARG A 234 -6.30 -7.90 2.82
CA ARG A 234 -5.30 -8.51 3.71
C ARG A 234 -4.34 -7.49 4.29
N LEU A 235 -3.83 -6.56 3.46
CA LEU A 235 -2.97 -5.47 3.93
C LEU A 235 -3.70 -4.52 4.87
N ALA A 236 -4.96 -4.17 4.56
CA ALA A 236 -5.79 -3.34 5.44
C ALA A 236 -6.02 -4.02 6.80
N ASN A 237 -6.29 -5.34 6.81
CA ASN A 237 -6.43 -6.08 8.07
C ASN A 237 -5.13 -6.08 8.90
N LEU A 238 -3.98 -6.30 8.25
CA LEU A 238 -2.67 -6.22 8.92
C LEU A 238 -2.43 -4.81 9.49
N LEU A 239 -2.71 -3.77 8.70
CA LEU A 239 -2.57 -2.38 9.13
C LEU A 239 -3.47 -2.07 10.33
N ARG A 240 -4.73 -2.49 10.31
CA ARG A 240 -5.66 -2.35 11.44
C ARG A 240 -5.11 -3.02 12.69
N ARG A 241 -4.61 -4.25 12.60
CA ARG A 241 -4.01 -4.96 13.75
C ARG A 241 -2.83 -4.18 14.31
N THR A 242 -1.90 -3.76 13.46
CA THR A 242 -0.72 -2.97 13.87
C THR A 242 -1.10 -1.66 14.55
N LEU A 243 -2.08 -0.92 14.02
CA LEU A 243 -2.58 0.32 14.61
C LEU A 243 -3.33 0.07 15.94
N THR A 244 -4.09 -1.02 16.04
CA THR A 244 -4.90 -1.33 17.23
C THR A 244 -4.06 -1.84 18.39
N GLU A 245 -3.12 -2.76 18.14
CA GLU A 245 -2.26 -3.34 19.17
C GLU A 245 -1.38 -2.30 19.88
N LYS A 246 -1.20 -1.13 19.27
CA LYS A 246 -0.34 -0.05 19.75
C LYS A 246 -1.07 1.30 19.85
N PHE A 247 -2.40 1.26 19.90
CA PHE A 247 -3.31 2.41 19.82
C PHE A 247 -3.01 3.54 20.83
N LEU A 248 -2.59 3.19 22.05
CA LEU A 248 -2.33 4.15 23.14
C LEU A 248 -1.25 5.17 22.81
N LYS A 249 -0.33 4.87 21.88
CA LYS A 249 0.77 5.78 21.51
C LYS A 249 0.37 6.88 20.54
N PHE A 250 -0.86 6.84 20.03
CA PHE A 250 -1.34 7.76 19.01
C PHE A 250 -2.57 8.56 19.45
N ILE A 251 -2.83 8.63 20.75
CA ILE A 251 -3.88 9.44 21.38
C ILE A 251 -3.38 10.89 21.50
N PRO A 252 -4.27 11.91 21.47
CA PRO A 252 -3.91 13.28 21.82
C PRO A 252 -3.08 13.38 23.09
N GLY A 253 -1.90 14.01 23.01
CA GLY A 253 -0.93 14.13 24.10
C GLY A 253 0.02 12.94 24.30
N GLY A 254 -0.14 11.88 23.50
CA GLY A 254 0.79 10.74 23.42
C GLY A 254 1.54 10.69 22.08
N GLY A 255 2.77 10.18 22.13
CA GLY A 255 3.63 9.98 20.96
C GLY A 255 4.12 11.27 20.30
N ARG A 256 4.76 11.12 19.15
CA ARG A 256 5.30 12.21 18.33
C ARG A 256 4.25 12.82 17.40
N GLU A 257 3.97 14.10 17.61
CA GLU A 257 2.98 14.91 16.87
C GLU A 257 3.21 14.90 15.36
N GLU A 258 4.48 14.93 14.95
CA GLU A 258 4.90 15.03 13.56
C GLU A 258 4.49 13.81 12.71
N TYR A 259 4.18 12.67 13.33
CA TYR A 259 3.72 11.47 12.64
C TYR A 259 2.20 11.39 12.46
N ARG A 260 1.42 12.28 13.07
CA ARG A 260 -0.05 12.23 12.99
C ARG A 260 -0.59 12.31 11.56
N PRO A 261 -0.07 13.20 10.66
CA PRO A 261 -0.52 13.22 9.28
C PRO A 261 -0.15 11.95 8.51
N LEU A 262 0.98 11.31 8.84
CA LEU A 262 1.39 10.03 8.24
C LEU A 262 0.42 8.90 8.65
N ILE A 263 0.01 8.86 9.92
CA ILE A 263 -1.00 7.90 10.39
C ILE A 263 -2.31 8.12 9.63
N LEU A 264 -2.73 9.37 9.48
CA LEU A 264 -3.93 9.71 8.73
C LEU A 264 -3.83 9.27 7.25
N TRP A 265 -2.67 9.43 6.62
CA TRP A 265 -2.40 8.92 5.28
C TRP A 265 -2.52 7.39 5.20
N THR A 266 -2.00 6.66 6.19
CA THR A 266 -2.19 5.19 6.23
C THR A 266 -3.65 4.80 6.47
N LEU A 267 -4.41 5.56 7.26
CA LEU A 267 -5.83 5.29 7.52
C LEU A 267 -6.67 5.43 6.26
N VAL A 268 -6.45 6.45 5.43
CA VAL A 268 -7.20 6.59 4.17
C VAL A 268 -6.89 5.46 3.20
N LEU A 269 -5.63 5.02 3.12
CA LEU A 269 -5.27 3.82 2.37
C LEU A 269 -5.94 2.57 2.95
N GLY A 270 -6.05 2.47 4.26
CA GLY A 270 -6.81 1.45 4.96
C GLY A 270 -8.30 1.46 4.59
N CYS A 271 -8.95 2.63 4.56
CA CYS A 271 -10.34 2.77 4.11
C CYS A 271 -10.54 2.21 2.71
N ILE A 272 -9.67 2.59 1.77
CA ILE A 272 -9.74 2.14 0.36
C ILE A 272 -9.47 0.63 0.27
N GLY A 273 -8.46 0.13 0.99
CA GLY A 273 -8.11 -1.29 0.99
C GLY A 273 -9.16 -2.18 1.65
N ALA A 274 -9.92 -1.64 2.62
CA ALA A 274 -10.99 -2.32 3.33
C ALA A 274 -12.39 -2.12 2.71
N THR A 275 -12.51 -1.54 1.51
CA THR A 275 -13.80 -1.12 0.92
C THR A 275 -14.91 -2.18 1.00
N PHE A 276 -14.59 -3.45 0.80
CA PHE A 276 -15.56 -4.56 0.82
C PHE A 276 -15.37 -5.50 2.02
N THR A 277 -14.86 -4.99 3.14
CA THR A 277 -14.64 -5.76 4.37
C THR A 277 -15.32 -5.10 5.56
N ALA A 278 -15.52 -5.88 6.63
CA ALA A 278 -16.02 -5.35 7.90
C ALA A 278 -15.05 -4.35 8.56
N ASP A 279 -13.78 -4.32 8.16
CA ASP A 279 -12.79 -3.39 8.73
C ASP A 279 -13.02 -1.93 8.27
N ARG A 280 -13.81 -1.69 7.21
CA ARG A 280 -14.04 -0.34 6.65
C ARG A 280 -14.55 0.65 7.69
N GLN A 281 -15.56 0.26 8.46
CA GLN A 281 -16.19 1.11 9.46
C GLN A 281 -15.19 1.56 10.52
N TRP A 282 -14.29 0.66 10.94
CA TRP A 282 -13.24 1.00 11.90
C TRP A 282 -12.26 2.03 11.34
N PHE A 283 -11.84 1.87 10.07
CA PHE A 283 -10.94 2.82 9.42
C PHE A 283 -11.60 4.19 9.25
N VAL A 284 -12.87 4.24 8.82
CA VAL A 284 -13.63 5.49 8.65
C VAL A 284 -13.76 6.22 9.99
N ALA A 285 -14.16 5.52 11.06
CA ALA A 285 -14.27 6.12 12.39
C ALA A 285 -12.92 6.71 12.86
N GLN A 286 -11.83 5.97 12.68
CA GLN A 286 -10.49 6.43 13.04
C GLN A 286 -9.99 7.59 12.18
N LEU A 287 -10.33 7.61 10.88
CA LEU A 287 -10.00 8.69 9.96
C LEU A 287 -10.65 10.00 10.43
N HIS A 288 -11.92 9.97 10.81
CA HIS A 288 -12.66 11.15 11.25
C HIS A 288 -12.19 11.65 12.60
N GLU A 289 -12.08 10.75 13.59
CA GLU A 289 -11.61 11.10 14.93
C GLU A 289 -10.26 11.85 14.87
N ARG A 290 -9.31 11.33 14.08
CA ARG A 290 -7.96 11.89 13.96
C ARG A 290 -7.90 13.12 13.05
N SER A 291 -8.76 13.21 12.04
CA SER A 291 -8.89 14.43 11.23
C SER A 291 -9.36 15.60 12.08
N THR A 292 -10.35 15.39 12.94
CA THR A 292 -10.84 16.38 13.90
C THR A 292 -9.76 16.80 14.90
N GLN A 293 -8.97 15.85 15.42
CA GLN A 293 -7.84 16.14 16.31
C GLN A 293 -6.75 17.00 15.64
N LEU A 294 -6.58 16.89 14.33
CA LEU A 294 -5.67 17.72 13.54
C LEU A 294 -6.31 19.04 13.05
N GLY A 295 -7.58 19.31 13.41
CA GLY A 295 -8.30 20.50 12.97
C GLY A 295 -8.68 20.48 11.49
N LEU A 296 -8.66 19.32 10.85
CA LEU A 296 -9.05 19.14 9.45
C LEU A 296 -10.57 18.97 9.38
N GLY A 297 -11.30 20.09 9.32
CA GLY A 297 -12.77 20.09 9.31
C GLY A 297 -13.40 19.97 7.92
N LYS A 298 -12.60 20.02 6.85
CA LYS A 298 -13.08 19.93 5.46
C LYS A 298 -12.23 18.96 4.68
N PHE A 299 -12.85 18.24 3.74
CA PHE A 299 -12.12 17.35 2.83
C PHE A 299 -11.04 18.06 2.01
N SER A 300 -11.23 19.34 1.65
CA SER A 300 -10.20 20.11 0.94
C SER A 300 -8.90 20.21 1.74
N ASP A 301 -9.02 20.44 3.04
CA ASP A 301 -7.89 20.65 3.95
C ASP A 301 -7.23 19.29 4.25
N PHE A 302 -8.06 18.27 4.42
CA PHE A 302 -7.62 16.88 4.49
C PHE A 302 -6.82 16.48 3.25
N LYS A 303 -7.39 16.64 2.05
CA LYS A 303 -6.74 16.29 0.78
C LYS A 303 -5.45 17.07 0.59
N SER A 304 -5.44 18.38 0.89
CA SER A 304 -4.23 19.20 0.81
C SER A 304 -3.12 18.65 1.70
N THR A 305 -3.44 18.22 2.92
CA THR A 305 -2.46 17.62 3.85
C THR A 305 -1.98 16.25 3.34
N MET A 306 -2.91 15.37 2.92
CA MET A 306 -2.59 14.02 2.45
C MET A 306 -1.82 14.02 1.12
N SER A 307 -2.00 15.04 0.29
CA SER A 307 -1.28 15.19 -0.99
C SER A 307 0.20 15.52 -0.83
N ASN A 308 0.69 15.75 0.40
CA ASN A 308 2.13 15.82 0.68
C ASN A 308 2.77 14.43 0.86
N TYR A 309 1.97 13.38 1.01
CA TYR A 309 2.41 11.98 1.02
C TYR A 309 2.25 11.36 -0.38
N LEU A 310 2.03 10.06 -0.49
CA LEU A 310 1.71 9.42 -1.77
C LEU A 310 0.21 9.58 -2.08
N TRP A 311 -0.09 10.19 -3.23
CA TRP A 311 -1.44 10.43 -3.69
C TRP A 311 -1.49 10.42 -5.23
N PHE A 312 -2.49 9.76 -5.79
CA PHE A 312 -2.76 9.76 -7.23
C PHE A 312 -4.26 10.01 -7.48
N GLU A 313 -4.59 10.57 -8.63
CA GLU A 313 -5.96 11.00 -8.98
C GLU A 313 -7.01 9.88 -8.85
N ASN A 314 -6.62 8.62 -9.06
CA ASN A 314 -7.53 7.48 -8.96
C ASN A 314 -8.01 7.18 -7.53
N MET A 315 -7.38 7.81 -6.53
CA MET A 315 -7.76 7.72 -5.11
C MET A 315 -8.74 8.82 -4.70
N ASP A 316 -8.97 9.84 -5.53
CA ASP A 316 -9.80 11.00 -5.16
C ASP A 316 -11.23 10.59 -4.77
N GLU A 317 -11.90 9.80 -5.61
CA GLU A 317 -13.27 9.37 -5.35
C GLU A 317 -13.37 8.37 -4.17
N PRO A 318 -12.52 7.34 -4.07
CA PRO A 318 -12.53 6.44 -2.90
C PRO A 318 -12.24 7.15 -1.57
N ALA A 319 -11.33 8.13 -1.57
CA ALA A 319 -11.01 8.90 -0.38
C ALA A 319 -12.14 9.86 0.00
N TRP A 320 -12.76 10.52 -0.98
CA TRP A 320 -13.96 11.33 -0.75
C TRP A 320 -15.08 10.48 -0.16
N ARG A 321 -15.33 9.29 -0.71
CA ARG A 321 -16.35 8.38 -0.20
C ARG A 321 -16.09 7.98 1.26
N ALA A 322 -14.84 7.66 1.60
CA ALA A 322 -14.46 7.35 2.98
C ALA A 322 -14.65 8.55 3.93
N TRP A 323 -14.45 9.78 3.44
CA TRP A 323 -14.72 11.00 4.19
C TRP A 323 -16.22 11.24 4.40
N SER A 324 -17.02 11.15 3.34
CA SER A 324 -18.47 11.38 3.46
C SER A 324 -19.14 10.35 4.38
N GLU A 325 -18.71 9.09 4.35
CA GLU A 325 -19.25 8.04 5.23
C GLU A 325 -19.09 8.36 6.72
N GLY A 326 -18.01 9.01 7.13
CA GLY A 326 -17.84 9.38 8.53
C GLY A 326 -18.55 10.67 8.91
N GLU A 327 -18.75 11.61 7.98
CA GLU A 327 -19.65 12.76 8.21
C GLU A 327 -21.09 12.28 8.44
N ASP A 328 -21.58 11.35 7.63
CA ASP A 328 -22.91 10.77 7.77
C ASP A 328 -23.07 10.03 9.10
N ALA A 329 -22.06 9.26 9.53
CA ALA A 329 -22.09 8.54 10.80
C ALA A 329 -22.19 9.48 12.02
N ILE A 330 -21.47 10.60 12.01
CA ILE A 330 -21.54 11.63 13.08
C ILE A 330 -22.93 12.27 13.10
N HIS A 331 -23.49 12.60 11.94
CA HIS A 331 -24.82 13.18 11.85
C HIS A 331 -25.92 12.28 12.38
N VAL A 332 -25.82 10.95 12.20
CA VAL A 332 -26.76 9.98 12.77
C VAL A 332 -26.62 9.90 14.30
N GLU A 333 -25.40 9.82 14.84
CA GLU A 333 -25.19 9.81 16.30
C GLU A 333 -25.71 11.08 17.00
N ASP A 334 -25.57 12.24 16.37
CA ASP A 334 -26.09 13.50 16.91
C ASP A 334 -27.62 13.58 16.86
N GLN A 335 -28.26 12.94 15.88
CA GLN A 335 -29.73 12.81 15.80
C GLN A 335 -30.26 11.86 16.88
N ASP A 336 -29.65 10.68 17.03
CA ASP A 336 -30.04 9.69 18.04
C ASP A 336 -29.91 10.24 19.47
N LYS A 337 -28.84 10.99 19.77
CA LYS A 337 -28.67 11.67 21.07
C LYS A 337 -29.74 12.73 21.32
N GLN A 338 -30.09 13.52 20.31
CA GLN A 338 -31.14 14.54 20.42
C GLN A 338 -32.53 13.93 20.58
N GLU A 339 -32.79 12.74 20.02
CA GLU A 339 -34.05 12.02 20.21
C GLU A 339 -34.12 11.39 21.61
N HIS A 340 -33.04 10.78 22.10
CA HIS A 340 -32.99 10.22 23.45
C HIS A 340 -33.13 11.29 24.56
N GLU A 341 -32.50 12.47 24.38
CA GLU A 341 -32.67 13.60 25.32
C GLU A 341 -34.08 14.20 25.30
N ARG A 342 -34.83 14.06 24.20
CA ARG A 342 -36.24 14.50 24.12
C ARG A 342 -37.18 13.51 24.80
N GLU A 343 -36.91 12.21 24.68
CA GLU A 343 -37.72 11.17 25.34
C GLU A 343 -37.51 11.19 26.87
N ASP A 344 -36.27 11.36 27.35
CA ASP A 344 -35.99 11.47 28.79
C ASP A 344 -36.46 12.80 29.42
N GLY A 345 -36.64 13.85 28.60
CA GLY A 345 -37.10 15.17 29.03
C GLY A 345 -38.61 15.32 29.20
N ASP A 346 -39.40 14.38 28.67
CA ASP A 346 -40.87 14.39 28.78
C ASP A 346 -41.39 13.55 29.96
N ASP A 347 -40.62 12.59 30.48
CA ASP A 347 -41.03 11.78 31.65
C ASP A 347 -40.97 12.55 32.99
N ASP A 348 -40.26 13.68 33.07
CA ASP A 348 -40.13 14.47 34.31
C ASP A 348 -41.17 15.61 34.44
N LYS A 349 -42.09 15.75 33.46
CA LYS A 349 -43.13 16.80 33.50
C LYS A 349 -44.47 16.37 34.08
N ASP A 350 -44.71 15.08 34.28
CA ASP A 350 -45.99 14.58 34.83
C ASP A 350 -45.98 14.31 36.36
N SER A 351 -44.89 14.64 37.06
CA SER A 351 -44.76 14.41 38.52
C SER A 351 -45.00 15.66 39.40
N LYS A 352 -45.80 16.63 38.97
CA LYS A 352 -46.31 17.72 39.85
C LYS A 352 -47.82 17.78 39.85
N GLY A 353 -48.43 16.84 40.58
CA GLY A 353 -49.85 16.88 40.96
C GLY A 353 -50.17 18.14 41.78
N PRO A 354 -51.36 18.74 41.58
CA PRO A 354 -51.73 20.01 42.18
C PRO A 354 -52.07 19.87 43.67
N GLY A 355 -51.64 20.87 44.44
CA GLY A 355 -51.92 20.96 45.87
C GLY A 355 -53.42 20.94 46.18
N ALA A 356 -53.78 20.15 47.19
CA ALA A 356 -55.05 20.23 47.87
C ALA A 356 -54.84 20.92 49.22
N GLY A 357 -55.43 22.11 49.37
CA GLY A 357 -55.65 22.77 50.66
C GLY A 357 -57.14 22.72 51.03
N PHE A 358 -57.39 22.81 52.35
CA PHE A 358 -58.68 22.87 53.08
C PHE A 358 -59.46 21.54 53.13
N VAL A 359 -59.92 21.02 54.28
CA VAL A 359 -60.29 21.59 55.61
C VAL A 359 -59.77 20.69 56.74
#